data_AF-A0A448MK46-F1
#
_entry.id   AF-A0A448MK46-F1
#
_cell.length_a   1.000
_cell.length_b   1.000
_cell.length_c   1.000
_cell.angle_alpha   90.00
_cell.angle_beta   90.00
_cell.angle_gamma   90.00
#
_symmetry.space_group_name_H-M   'P 1'
#
loop_
_entity.id
_entity.type
_entity.pdbx_description
1 polymer ?
#
loop_
_entity_poly.entity_id
_entity_poly.type
_entity_poly.pdbx_seq_one_letter_code
_entity_poly.pdbx_strand_id
1 'polypeptide(L)'
;MELQVVGANALTVSETTFGREFNEALIHQVVVAYAAGARQGTRAQKTRAEVSGSGKKPWRQKGTGRARSGDIKSPIWRSGGTTFAAKPQDHSQKVNKKCTVVQLKAFSLN
;
A
#
# COMPACT_ATOMS: atom_id res chain seq x y z
N MET A 1 30.37 24.66 0.51
CA MET A 1 30.61 23.75 -0.64
C MET A 1 30.40 24.54 -1.92
N GLU A 2 31.19 24.31 -2.97
CA GLU A 2 31.04 25.01 -4.25
C GLU A 2 30.65 24.03 -5.35
N LEU A 3 29.60 24.37 -6.11
CA LEU A 3 29.20 23.63 -7.29
C LEU A 3 29.75 24.32 -8.53
N GLN A 4 30.46 23.55 -9.36
CA GLN A 4 30.94 24.01 -10.66
C GLN A 4 29.77 24.01 -11.64
N VAL A 5 29.51 25.16 -12.26
CA VAL A 5 28.41 25.33 -13.22
C VAL A 5 28.99 25.33 -14.62
N VAL A 6 28.46 24.48 -15.51
CA VAL A 6 28.88 24.45 -16.91
C VAL A 6 28.52 25.79 -17.57
N GLY A 7 29.54 26.58 -17.95
CA GLY A 7 29.38 27.87 -18.64
C GLY A 7 29.17 29.09 -17.75
N ALA A 8 29.35 28.99 -16.43
CA ALA A 8 29.26 30.12 -15.50
C ALA A 8 30.21 29.96 -14.30
N ASN A 9 30.26 30.99 -13.44
CA ASN A 9 31.07 30.96 -12.22
C ASN A 9 30.48 30.01 -11.16
N ALA A 10 31.36 29.51 -10.28
CA ALA A 10 31.00 28.58 -9.21
C ALA A 10 29.95 29.17 -8.25
N LEU A 11 29.03 28.30 -7.81
CA LEU A 11 27.94 28.67 -6.91
C LEU A 11 28.21 28.15 -5.50
N THR A 12 28.24 29.05 -4.52
CA THR A 12 28.38 28.69 -3.10
C THR A 12 27.06 28.09 -2.58
N VAL A 13 27.12 26.87 -2.08
CA VAL A 13 25.97 26.14 -1.52
C VAL A 13 26.25 25.62 -0.10
N SER A 14 25.14 25.41 0.63
CA SER A 14 25.15 24.88 2.00
C SER A 14 25.73 23.47 2.05
N GLU A 15 26.79 23.29 2.83
CA GLU A 15 27.43 21.99 3.07
C GLU A 15 26.51 20.98 3.75
N THR A 16 25.62 21.44 4.63
CA THR A 16 24.64 20.57 5.32
C THR A 16 23.59 19.96 4.39
N THR A 17 23.45 20.49 3.18
CA THR A 17 22.45 20.07 2.17
C THR A 17 23.05 19.25 1.04
N PHE A 18 24.33 19.43 0.73
CA PHE A 18 24.97 18.78 -0.43
C PHE A 18 26.20 17.95 -0.06
N GLY A 19 26.78 18.17 1.13
CA GLY A 19 27.96 17.46 1.63
C GLY A 19 27.65 16.44 2.73
N ARG A 20 26.40 15.98 2.84
CA ARG A 20 25.99 15.01 3.86
C ARG A 20 26.28 13.59 3.41
N GLU A 21 26.69 12.73 4.34
CA GLU A 21 26.87 11.30 4.07
C GLU A 21 25.57 10.64 3.62
N PHE A 22 25.69 9.74 2.65
CA PHE A 22 24.58 9.00 2.08
C PHE A 22 24.01 8.00 3.10
N ASN A 23 22.77 8.24 3.55
CA ASN A 23 22.05 7.33 4.44
C ASN A 23 21.04 6.49 3.64
N GLU A 24 21.48 5.31 3.20
CA GLU A 24 20.69 4.41 2.36
C GLU A 24 19.36 4.00 3.01
N ALA A 25 19.37 3.68 4.31
CA ALA A 25 18.18 3.20 5.01
C ALA A 25 17.07 4.26 5.05
N LEU A 26 17.44 5.51 5.34
CA LEU A 26 16.51 6.64 5.30
C LEU A 26 15.99 6.86 3.87
N ILE A 27 16.88 6.77 2.89
CA ILE A 27 16.54 6.97 1.48
C ILE A 27 15.54 5.95 0.98
N HIS A 28 15.82 4.68 1.25
CA HIS A 28 14.95 3.57 0.92
C HIS A 28 13.56 3.71 1.57
N GLN A 29 13.50 4.08 2.86
CA GLN A 29 12.23 4.23 3.57
C GLN A 29 11.33 5.29 2.92
N VAL A 30 11.89 6.46 2.55
CA VAL A 30 11.11 7.54 1.94
C VAL A 30 10.66 7.16 0.52
N VAL A 31 11.51 6.50 -0.26
CA VAL A 31 11.17 6.05 -1.62
C VAL A 31 10.05 5.01 -1.57
N VAL A 32 10.13 4.03 -0.66
CA VAL A 32 9.07 3.03 -0.47
C VAL A 32 7.77 3.68 -0.02
N ALA A 33 7.82 4.65 0.91
CA ALA A 33 6.62 5.37 1.36
C ALA A 33 5.99 6.20 0.23
N TYR A 34 6.80 6.84 -0.61
CA TYR A 34 6.33 7.59 -1.78
C TYR A 34 5.64 6.65 -2.79
N ALA A 35 6.27 5.53 -3.13
CA ALA A 35 5.69 4.53 -4.02
C ALA A 35 4.40 3.92 -3.44
N ALA A 36 4.34 3.72 -2.12
CA ALA A 36 3.15 3.25 -1.44
C ALA A 36 2.00 4.27 -1.51
N GLY A 37 2.28 5.55 -1.33
CA GLY A 37 1.29 6.64 -1.43
C GLY A 37 0.76 6.85 -2.86
N ALA A 38 1.54 6.53 -3.89
CA ALA A 38 1.08 6.58 -5.28
C ALA A 38 0.06 5.47 -5.63
N ARG A 39 -0.16 4.49 -4.75
CA ARG A 39 -1.10 3.38 -5.01
C ARG A 39 -2.54 3.83 -4.75
N GLN A 40 -3.39 3.76 -5.77
CA GLN A 40 -4.79 4.17 -5.68
C GLN A 40 -5.65 3.29 -4.75
N GLY A 41 -5.31 2.00 -4.59
CA GLY A 41 -6.02 1.10 -3.67
C GLY A 41 -7.47 0.77 -4.05
N THR A 42 -7.93 1.10 -5.25
CA THR A 42 -9.31 0.92 -5.73
C THR A 42 -9.58 -0.52 -6.19
N ARG A 43 -9.75 -1.42 -5.23
CA ARG A 43 -10.23 -2.79 -5.50
C ARG A 43 -11.22 -3.25 -4.45
N ALA A 44 -12.20 -4.03 -4.87
CA ALA A 44 -13.17 -4.63 -3.96
C ALA A 44 -13.59 -6.01 -4.46
N GLN A 45 -13.84 -6.93 -3.53
CA GLN A 45 -14.58 -8.17 -3.79
C GLN A 45 -15.82 -8.22 -2.91
N LYS A 46 -16.74 -9.13 -3.24
CA LYS A 46 -17.96 -9.34 -2.46
C LYS A 46 -17.72 -10.39 -1.40
N THR A 47 -17.99 -10.03 -0.15
CA THR A 47 -18.14 -10.99 0.95
C THR A 47 -19.42 -11.81 0.75
N ARG A 48 -19.58 -12.91 1.49
CA ARG A 48 -20.82 -13.72 1.47
C ARG A 48 -22.10 -12.92 1.78
N ALA A 49 -21.97 -11.80 2.49
CA ALA A 49 -23.08 -10.90 2.81
C ALA A 49 -23.50 -10.07 1.59
N GLU A 50 -22.55 -9.70 0.74
CA GLU A 50 -22.74 -8.79 -0.41
C GLU A 50 -23.04 -9.53 -1.72
N VAL A 51 -22.79 -10.84 -1.76
CA VAL A 51 -23.19 -11.68 -2.90
C VAL A 51 -24.71 -11.73 -3.00
N SER A 52 -25.23 -11.67 -4.23
CA SER A 52 -26.66 -11.79 -4.51
C SER A 52 -27.12 -13.22 -4.24
N GLY A 53 -28.19 -13.38 -3.47
CA GLY A 53 -28.75 -14.69 -3.13
C GLY A 53 -29.56 -14.68 -1.85
N SER A 54 -30.44 -15.67 -1.71
CA SER A 54 -31.27 -15.86 -0.53
C SER A 54 -30.44 -16.30 0.69
N GLY A 55 -30.78 -15.81 1.87
CA GLY A 55 -30.25 -16.29 3.15
C GLY A 55 -30.93 -17.59 3.65
N LYS A 56 -31.80 -18.20 2.84
CA LYS A 56 -32.48 -19.45 3.20
C LYS A 56 -31.50 -20.62 3.16
N LYS A 57 -31.54 -21.44 4.21
CA LYS A 57 -30.74 -22.67 4.30
C LYS A 57 -31.05 -23.60 3.12
N PRO A 58 -30.03 -24.08 2.36
CA PRO A 58 -30.26 -24.92 1.18
C PRO A 58 -31.01 -26.23 1.46
N TRP A 59 -30.79 -26.85 2.62
CA TRP A 59 -31.51 -28.04 3.08
C TRP A 59 -31.55 -28.15 4.61
N ARG A 60 -32.43 -29.01 5.12
CA ARG A 60 -32.59 -29.30 6.56
C ARG A 60 -31.28 -29.82 7.20
N GLN A 61 -31.10 -29.59 8.50
CA GLN A 61 -29.84 -29.85 9.20
C GLN A 61 -29.41 -31.34 9.26
N LYS A 62 -30.36 -32.28 9.25
CA LYS A 62 -30.14 -33.73 9.36
C LYS A 62 -31.08 -34.50 8.41
N GLY A 63 -30.76 -35.76 8.14
CA GLY A 63 -31.63 -36.66 7.36
C GLY A 63 -31.59 -36.47 5.85
N THR A 64 -30.55 -35.83 5.31
CA THR A 64 -30.38 -35.60 3.85
C THR A 64 -29.21 -36.37 3.23
N GLY A 65 -28.34 -37.00 4.03
CA GLY A 65 -27.10 -37.66 3.56
C GLY A 65 -26.02 -36.71 3.03
N ARG A 66 -26.31 -35.41 2.90
CA ARG A 66 -25.39 -34.38 2.41
C ARG A 66 -24.65 -33.71 3.57
N ALA A 67 -23.52 -33.07 3.26
CA ALA A 67 -22.81 -32.20 4.22
C ALA A 67 -23.74 -31.08 4.76
N ARG A 68 -23.45 -30.56 5.94
CA ARG A 68 -24.24 -29.46 6.51
C ARG A 68 -23.98 -28.18 5.73
N SER A 69 -25.03 -27.41 5.45
CA SER A 69 -24.91 -26.12 4.78
C SER A 69 -25.85 -25.10 5.40
N GLY A 70 -25.34 -23.88 5.57
CA GLY A 70 -26.06 -22.77 6.20
C GLY A 70 -26.63 -21.78 5.19
N ASP A 71 -25.87 -21.51 4.14
CA ASP A 71 -26.13 -20.43 3.18
C ASP A 71 -25.52 -20.82 1.83
N ILE A 72 -26.21 -20.48 0.75
CA ILE A 72 -25.74 -20.70 -0.63
C ILE A 72 -24.58 -19.78 -0.99
N LYS A 73 -24.44 -18.63 -0.30
CA LYS A 73 -23.39 -17.63 -0.54
C LYS A 73 -22.07 -17.95 0.16
N SER A 74 -21.95 -19.13 0.75
CA SER A 74 -20.74 -19.58 1.45
C SER A 74 -19.51 -19.55 0.53
N PRO A 75 -18.33 -19.11 0.99
CA PRO A 75 -17.12 -19.06 0.15
C PRO A 75 -16.62 -20.41 -0.35
N ILE A 76 -17.07 -21.50 0.27
CA ILE A 76 -16.76 -22.88 -0.15
C ILE A 76 -17.54 -23.26 -1.41
N TRP A 77 -18.68 -22.63 -1.65
CA TRP A 77 -19.57 -22.94 -2.77
C TRP A 77 -19.13 -22.17 -4.03
N ARG A 78 -19.37 -22.77 -5.20
CA ARG A 78 -19.25 -22.04 -6.47
C ARG A 78 -20.18 -20.82 -6.46
N SER A 79 -19.67 -19.71 -6.97
CA SER A 79 -20.35 -18.40 -6.97
C SER A 79 -20.64 -17.82 -5.58
N GLY A 80 -20.05 -18.39 -4.52
CA GLY A 80 -20.07 -17.84 -3.18
C GLY A 80 -19.22 -16.58 -3.02
N GLY A 81 -19.27 -15.98 -1.83
CA GLY A 81 -18.46 -14.81 -1.51
C GLY A 81 -16.97 -15.14 -1.36
N THR A 82 -16.11 -14.12 -1.35
CA THR A 82 -14.70 -14.28 -0.96
C THR A 82 -14.58 -14.22 0.56
N THR A 83 -13.84 -15.15 1.18
CA THR A 83 -13.65 -15.21 2.65
C THR A 83 -13.04 -13.91 3.20
N PHE A 84 -11.93 -13.47 2.60
CA PHE A 84 -11.28 -12.20 2.91
C PHE A 84 -11.37 -11.30 1.68
N ALA A 85 -12.57 -10.80 1.41
CA ALA A 85 -12.80 -9.88 0.31
C ALA A 85 -12.02 -8.58 0.55
N ALA A 86 -11.22 -8.13 -0.43
CA ALA A 86 -10.56 -6.85 -0.32
C ALA A 86 -11.60 -5.72 -0.32
N LYS A 87 -11.23 -4.63 0.34
CA LYS A 87 -11.93 -3.36 0.31
C LYS A 87 -11.00 -2.28 -0.21
N PRO A 88 -11.54 -1.17 -0.76
CA PRO A 88 -10.75 0.00 -1.03
C PRO A 88 -10.04 0.43 0.26
N GLN A 89 -8.73 0.63 0.18
CA GLN A 89 -7.91 0.95 1.34
C GLN A 89 -6.85 1.98 0.96
N ASP A 90 -6.46 2.77 1.95
CA ASP A 90 -5.34 3.69 1.81
C ASP A 90 -4.01 2.96 2.07
N HIS A 91 -3.04 3.18 1.20
CA HIS A 91 -1.69 2.62 1.27
C HIS A 91 -0.66 3.64 1.78
N SER A 92 -1.10 4.86 2.12
CA SER A 92 -0.23 5.92 2.60
C SER A 92 0.52 5.51 3.89
N GLN A 93 1.80 5.87 3.94
CA GLN A 93 2.65 5.65 5.10
C GLN A 93 3.07 6.99 5.68
N LYS A 94 2.90 7.17 6.98
CA LYS A 94 3.31 8.40 7.66
C LYS A 94 4.84 8.47 7.71
N VAL A 95 5.40 9.47 7.03
CA VAL A 95 6.82 9.83 7.13
C VAL A 95 6.95 11.13 7.91
N ASN A 96 7.89 11.18 8.86
CA ASN A 96 8.14 12.38 9.65
C ASN A 96 8.76 13.48 8.77
N LYS A 97 8.28 14.72 8.93
CA LYS A 97 8.76 15.89 8.15
C LYS A 97 10.29 16.03 8.18
N LYS A 98 10.92 15.78 9.33
CA LYS A 98 12.38 15.82 9.46
C LYS A 98 13.07 14.80 8.55
N CYS A 99 12.54 13.58 8.42
CA CYS A 99 13.09 12.54 7.55
C CYS A 99 12.97 12.93 6.06
N THR A 100 11.82 13.48 5.64
CA THR A 100 11.62 13.96 4.26
C THR A 100 12.54 15.13 3.91
N VAL A 101 12.73 16.07 4.85
CA VAL A 101 13.65 17.20 4.65
C VAL A 101 15.11 16.73 4.62
N VAL A 102 15.47 15.72 5.41
CA VAL A 102 16.81 15.13 5.40
C VAL A 102 17.07 14.40 4.07
N GLN A 103 16.09 13.69 3.51
CA GLN A 103 16.16 13.08 2.17
C GLN A 103 16.53 14.09 1.08
N LEU A 104 15.77 15.20 1.01
CA LEU A 104 15.97 16.24 0.00
C LEU A 104 17.35 16.90 0.14
N LYS A 105 17.90 16.89 1.36
CA LYS A 105 19.23 17.39 1.73
C LYS A 105 20.33 16.32 1.67
N ALA A 106 20.03 15.12 1.20
CA ALA A 106 21.00 14.04 1.01
C ALA A 106 21.35 13.84 -0.47
N PHE A 107 20.95 14.78 -1.35
CA PHE A 107 21.35 14.79 -2.75
C PHE A 107 22.83 15.19 -2.85
N SER A 108 23.70 14.29 -2.43
CA SER A 108 25.14 14.37 -2.63
C SER A 108 25.39 14.01 -4.09
N LEU A 109 25.69 15.04 -4.89
CA LEU A 109 26.19 14.89 -6.25
C LEU A 109 27.68 14.58 -6.13
N ASN A 110 28.06 13.33 -6.36
CA ASN A 110 29.43 12.97 -6.70
C ASN A 110 29.73 13.39 -8.15
#